data_AF-A0A2V7P895-F1
#
_entry.id   AF-A0A2V7P895-F1
#
_cell.length_a   1.000
_cell.length_b   1.000
_cell.length_c   1.000
_cell.angle_alpha   90.00
_cell.angle_beta   90.00
_cell.angle_gamma   90.00
#
_symmetry.space_group_name_H-M   'P 1'
#
loop_
_entity.id
_entity.type
_entity.pdbx_description
1 polymer ?
#
loop_
_entity_poly.entity_id
_entity_poly.type
_entity_poly.pdbx_seq_one_letter_code
_entity_poly.pdbx_strand_id
1 'polypeptide(L)'
;MEGIEAGAETSLPAYVQDDLSKITAQVIYEASHDGDAYAREVVHDTAKVLGAGVANIINIFNPQVVVICGGVTLAGDQLFVPLRS
;
A
#
# COMPACT_ATOMS: atom_id res chain seq x y z
N MET A 1 10.49 5.54 2.15
CA MET A 1 11.57 5.83 3.12
C MET A 1 11.85 7.32 3.22
N GLU A 2 11.82 8.03 2.08
CA GLU A 2 11.97 9.49 1.98
C GLU A 2 11.10 10.29 2.98
N GLY A 3 9.83 9.89 3.20
CA GLY A 3 8.97 10.57 4.18
C GLY A 3 9.34 10.35 5.66
N ILE A 4 9.95 9.20 6.01
CA ILE A 4 10.42 8.93 7.38
C ILE A 4 11.70 9.73 7.65
N GLU A 5 12.59 9.78 6.66
CA GLU A 5 13.81 10.61 6.72
C GLU A 5 13.50 12.11 6.73
N ALA A 6 12.38 12.52 6.14
CA ALA A 6 11.85 13.89 6.18
C ALA A 6 11.13 14.25 7.49
N GLY A 7 11.05 13.33 8.47
CA GLY A 7 10.49 13.59 9.79
C GLY A 7 8.98 13.37 9.92
N ALA A 8 8.37 12.52 9.10
CA ALA A 8 6.98 12.13 9.29
C ALA A 8 6.77 11.50 10.68
N GLU A 9 5.72 11.94 11.38
CA GLU A 9 5.28 11.27 12.60
C GLU A 9 4.67 9.91 12.23
N THR A 10 5.42 8.83 12.53
CA THR A 10 5.00 7.46 12.24
C THR A 10 5.52 6.49 13.29
N SER A 11 4.72 5.46 13.57
CA SER A 11 5.04 4.31 14.40
C SER A 11 5.90 3.26 13.67
N LEU A 12 6.11 3.37 12.35
CA LEU A 12 6.83 2.38 11.54
C LEU A 12 8.20 1.95 12.10
N PRO A 13 9.07 2.85 12.63
CA PRO A 13 10.35 2.44 13.22
C PRO A 13 10.19 1.44 14.38
N ALA A 14 9.11 1.54 15.16
CA ALA A 14 8.84 0.64 16.28
C ALA A 14 8.56 -0.80 15.84
N TYR A 15 7.98 -1.01 14.65
CA TYR A 15 7.71 -2.34 14.10
C TYR A 15 8.99 -3.06 13.64
N VAL A 16 10.08 -2.32 13.43
CA VAL A 16 11.34 -2.85 12.87
C VAL A 16 12.55 -2.64 13.77
N GLN A 17 12.34 -2.27 15.04
CA GLN A 17 13.41 -1.99 16.00
C GLN A 17 14.41 -0.95 15.47
N ASP A 18 13.88 0.15 14.90
CA ASP A 18 14.63 1.25 14.27
C ASP A 18 15.49 0.88 13.05
N ASP A 19 15.50 -0.39 12.65
CA ASP A 19 16.15 -0.84 11.43
C ASP A 19 15.22 -0.65 10.24
N LEU A 20 15.22 0.57 9.68
CA LEU A 20 14.35 0.94 8.56
C LEU A 20 14.50 0.01 7.34
N SER A 21 15.66 -0.64 7.16
CA SER A 21 15.88 -1.58 6.05
C SER A 21 14.94 -2.80 6.08
N LYS A 22 14.33 -3.08 7.23
CA LYS A 22 13.37 -4.18 7.43
C LYS A 22 11.91 -3.77 7.22
N ILE A 23 11.64 -2.52 6.85
CA ILE A 23 10.28 -2.09 6.53
C ILE A 23 9.83 -2.83 5.27
N THR A 24 8.82 -3.68 5.43
CA THR A 24 8.17 -4.41 4.34
C THR A 24 6.77 -3.86 4.09
N ALA A 25 6.16 -4.24 2.96
CA ALA A 25 4.76 -3.93 2.71
C ALA A 25 3.85 -4.43 3.85
N GLN A 26 4.13 -5.63 4.38
CA GLN A 26 3.38 -6.19 5.50
C GLN A 26 3.45 -5.29 6.75
N VAL A 27 4.63 -4.80 7.10
CA VAL A 27 4.82 -3.86 8.23
C VAL A 27 4.02 -2.57 8.01
N ILE A 28 4.01 -2.05 6.79
CA ILE A 28 3.23 -0.85 6.44
C ILE A 28 1.73 -1.11 6.59
N TYR A 29 1.24 -2.26 6.16
CA TYR A 29 -0.17 -2.63 6.31
C TYR A 29 -0.56 -2.82 7.78
N GLU A 30 0.28 -3.47 8.57
CA GLU A 30 0.07 -3.63 10.02
C GLU A 30 0.00 -2.27 10.71
N ALA A 31 0.97 -1.39 10.49
CA ALA A 31 0.96 -0.03 11.04
C ALA A 31 -0.27 0.78 10.58
N SER A 32 -0.65 0.67 9.30
CA SER A 32 -1.86 1.29 8.74
C SER A 32 -3.12 0.81 9.46
N HIS A 33 -3.22 -0.51 9.71
CA HIS A 33 -4.32 -1.13 10.43
C HIS A 33 -4.40 -0.66 11.88
N ASP A 34 -3.25 -0.52 12.54
CA ASP A 34 -3.14 -0.05 13.93
C ASP A 34 -3.34 1.47 14.07
N GLY A 35 -3.66 2.16 12.97
CA GLY A 35 -4.07 3.56 12.99
C GLY A 35 -2.94 4.55 12.69
N ASP A 36 -1.80 4.12 12.20
CA ASP A 36 -0.75 5.02 11.72
C ASP A 36 -1.24 5.80 10.49
N ALA A 37 -1.23 7.13 10.58
CA ALA A 37 -1.74 8.01 9.52
C ALA A 37 -0.84 8.02 8.29
N TYR A 38 0.49 8.02 8.49
CA TYR A 38 1.46 8.01 7.42
C TYR A 38 1.46 6.66 6.69
N ALA A 39 1.39 5.55 7.41
CA ALA A 39 1.27 4.24 6.80
C ALA A 39 -0.03 4.12 5.99
N ARG A 40 -1.15 4.66 6.49
CA ARG A 40 -2.41 4.74 5.74
C ARG A 40 -2.29 5.55 4.44
N GLU A 41 -1.57 6.67 4.48
CA GLU A 41 -1.29 7.48 3.29
C GLU A 41 -0.48 6.69 2.26
N VAL A 42 0.59 6.01 2.69
CA VAL A 42 1.41 5.16 1.83
C VAL A 42 0.59 4.04 1.17
N VAL A 43 -0.31 3.40 1.93
CA VAL A 43 -1.23 2.39 1.40
C VAL A 43 -2.17 2.99 0.35
N HIS A 44 -2.75 4.16 0.65
CA HIS A 44 -3.67 4.84 -0.25
C HIS A 44 -3.00 5.25 -1.57
N ASP A 45 -1.80 5.81 -1.52
CA ASP A 45 -1.05 6.20 -2.71
C ASP A 45 -0.69 5.00 -3.58
N THR A 46 -0.31 3.89 -2.93
CA THR A 46 -0.07 2.62 -3.61
C THR A 46 -1.33 2.12 -4.33
N ALA A 47 -2.48 2.16 -3.65
CA ALA A 47 -3.77 1.78 -4.23
C ALA A 47 -4.14 2.65 -5.43
N LYS A 48 -3.89 3.96 -5.34
CA LYS A 48 -4.19 4.92 -6.42
C LYS A 48 -3.36 4.65 -7.68
N VAL A 49 -2.05 4.44 -7.53
CA VAL A 49 -1.17 4.13 -8.67
C VAL A 49 -1.54 2.78 -9.30
N LEU A 50 -1.80 1.77 -8.47
CA LEU A 50 -2.23 0.45 -8.94
C LEU A 50 -3.57 0.53 -9.68
N GLY A 51 -4.53 1.28 -9.14
CA GLY A 51 -5.85 1.49 -9.74
C GLY A 51 -5.78 2.15 -11.09
N ALA A 52 -4.95 3.19 -11.24
CA ALA A 52 -4.72 3.82 -12.53
C ALA A 52 -4.13 2.84 -13.56
N GLY A 53 -3.16 2.00 -13.15
CA GLY A 53 -2.59 0.97 -14.01
C GLY A 53 -3.62 -0.07 -14.46
N VAL A 54 -4.43 -0.57 -13.54
CA VAL A 54 -5.51 -1.52 -13.82
C VAL A 54 -6.57 -0.90 -14.73
N ALA A 55 -7.00 0.33 -14.47
CA ALA A 55 -7.98 1.04 -15.30
C ALA A 55 -7.48 1.21 -16.74
N ASN A 56 -6.19 1.53 -16.93
CA ASN A 56 -5.60 1.62 -18.26
C ASN A 56 -5.63 0.27 -19.00
N ILE A 57 -5.29 -0.83 -18.32
CA ILE A 57 -5.36 -2.17 -18.91
C ILE A 57 -6.81 -2.52 -19.30
N ILE A 58 -7.77 -2.22 -18.42
CA ILE A 58 -9.20 -2.44 -18.69
C ILE A 58 -9.63 -1.66 -19.94
N ASN A 59 -9.28 -0.38 -20.02
CA ASN A 59 -9.65 0.49 -21.13
C ASN A 59 -9.04 0.04 -22.47
N ILE A 60 -7.80 -0.47 -22.47
CA ILE A 60 -7.10 -0.86 -23.70
C ILE A 60 -7.54 -2.25 -24.19
N PHE A 61 -7.64 -3.22 -23.28
CA PHE A 61 -7.79 -4.63 -23.64
C PHE A 61 -9.22 -5.16 -23.45
N ASN A 62 -10.07 -4.45 -22.72
CA ASN A 62 -11.40 -4.89 -22.30
C ASN A 62 -11.41 -6.37 -21.85
N PRO A 63 -10.53 -6.76 -20.90
CA PRO A 63 -10.43 -8.14 -20.48
C PRO A 63 -11.65 -8.56 -19.67
N GLN A 64 -12.02 -9.84 -19.75
CA GLN A 64 -13.11 -10.38 -18.94
C GLN A 64 -12.75 -10.52 -17.46
N VAL A 65 -11.45 -10.67 -17.15
CA VAL A 65 -10.95 -10.87 -15.78
C VAL A 65 -9.57 -10.23 -15.64
N VAL A 66 -9.33 -9.57 -14.51
CA VAL A 66 -8.01 -9.10 -14.06
C VAL A 66 -7.66 -9.83 -12.77
N VAL A 67 -6.49 -10.48 -12.72
CA VAL A 67 -6.01 -11.21 -11.55
C VAL A 67 -4.81 -10.48 -10.96
N ILE A 68 -4.90 -10.08 -9.69
CA ILE A 68 -3.80 -9.44 -8.95
C ILE A 68 -3.16 -10.48 -8.03
N CYS A 69 -1.86 -10.70 -8.19
CA CYS A 69 -1.08 -11.70 -7.45
C CYS A 69 0.11 -11.05 -6.71
N GLY A 70 0.74 -11.80 -5.80
CA GLY A 70 1.95 -11.40 -5.07
C GLY A 70 1.66 -10.80 -3.69
N GLY A 71 2.70 -10.35 -2.98
CA GLY A 71 2.61 -9.89 -1.59
C GLY A 71 1.68 -8.69 -1.35
N VAL A 72 1.26 -8.00 -2.41
CA VAL A 72 0.28 -6.90 -2.34
C VAL A 72 -1.11 -7.39 -1.93
N THR A 73 -1.44 -8.67 -2.17
CA THR A 73 -2.74 -9.24 -1.80
C THR A 73 -2.91 -9.38 -0.29
N LEU A 74 -1.81 -9.38 0.48
CA LEU A 74 -1.82 -9.42 1.95
C LEU A 74 -2.50 -8.18 2.56
N ALA A 75 -2.58 -7.09 1.81
CA ALA A 75 -3.30 -5.88 2.18
C ALA A 75 -4.82 -6.08 2.33
N GLY A 76 -5.37 -7.09 1.65
CA GLY A 76 -6.80 -7.34 1.60
C GLY A 76 -7.61 -6.11 1.20
N ASP A 77 -8.72 -5.90 1.90
CA ASP A 77 -9.70 -4.85 1.59
C ASP A 77 -9.12 -3.43 1.62
N GLN A 78 -8.06 -3.17 2.40
CA GLN A 78 -7.43 -1.85 2.45
C GLN A 78 -6.85 -1.43 1.09
N LEU A 79 -6.40 -2.39 0.28
CA LEU A 79 -5.94 -2.15 -1.09
C LEU A 79 -7.07 -2.31 -2.10
N PHE A 80 -7.92 -3.33 -1.96
CA PHE A 80 -8.92 -3.66 -2.98
C PHE A 80 -10.19 -2.81 -2.95
N VAL A 81 -10.59 -2.26 -1.80
CA VAL A 81 -11.77 -1.37 -1.74
C VAL A 81 -11.53 -0.09 -2.56
N PRO A 82 -10.41 0.65 -2.40
CA PRO A 82 -10.11 1.81 -3.24
C PRO A 82 -9.99 1.50 -4.74
N LEU A 83 -9.60 0.27 -5.11
CA LEU A 83 -9.47 -0.13 -6.52
C LEU A 83 -10.81 -0.32 -7.24
N ARG A 84 -11.92 -0.44 -6.50
CA ARG A 84 -13.26 -0.73 -7.06
C ARG A 84 -14.12 0.51 -7.27
N SER A 85 -13.67 1.68 -6.79
CA SER A 85 -14.37 2.96 -6.83
C SER A 85 -13.84 3.86 -7.94
#